data_AF-A0A0R0CMG1-F1
#
_entry.id   AF-A0A0R0CMG1-F1
#
_cell.length_a   1.000
_cell.length_b   1.000
_cell.length_c   1.000
_cell.angle_alpha   90.00
_cell.angle_beta   90.00
_cell.angle_gamma   90.00
#
_symmetry.space_group_name_H-M   'P 1'
#
loop_
_entity.id
_entity.type
_entity.pdbx_description
1 polymer ?
#
loop_
_entity_poly.entity_id
_entity_poly.type
_entity_poly.pdbx_seq_one_letter_code
_entity_poly.pdbx_strand_id
1 'polypeptide(L)'
;MPGRRPLADQLAQLEAALVPWLASAPHPAAFWPQFQALADEIRLRAAPAERPWVDARIERMLQARAAELPLPLEAGPASRPPSPAS
;
A
#
# COMPACT_ATOMS: atom_id res chain seq x y z
N MET A 1 25.70 -2.75 -9.11
CA MET A 1 24.54 -2.50 -8.23
C MET A 1 23.37 -3.34 -8.71
N PRO A 2 23.26 -4.61 -8.29
CA PRO A 2 22.02 -5.37 -8.49
C PRO A 2 21.01 -4.83 -7.46
N GLY A 3 19.88 -4.22 -7.78
CA GLY A 3 19.30 -3.71 -9.01
C GLY A 3 17.93 -3.22 -8.55
N ARG A 4 17.54 -1.98 -8.80
CA ARG A 4 16.25 -1.42 -8.31
C ARG A 4 15.01 -2.05 -8.96
N ARG A 5 15.22 -2.76 -10.08
CA ARG A 5 14.17 -3.39 -10.89
C ARG A 5 13.28 -4.42 -10.17
N PRO A 6 13.79 -5.42 -9.43
CA PRO A 6 12.96 -6.40 -8.73
C PRO A 6 12.11 -5.77 -7.62
N LEU A 7 12.56 -4.70 -6.95
CA LEU A 7 11.73 -3.96 -6.00
C LEU A 7 10.62 -3.17 -6.72
N ALA A 8 10.95 -2.55 -7.86
CA ALA A 8 9.96 -1.88 -8.70
C ALA A 8 8.90 -2.84 -9.26
N ASP A 9 9.30 -4.03 -9.70
CA ASP A 9 8.39 -5.07 -10.20
C ASP A 9 7.50 -5.62 -9.07
N GLN A 10 8.04 -5.79 -7.86
CA GLN A 10 7.25 -6.20 -6.69
C GLN A 10 6.23 -5.14 -6.30
N LEU A 11 6.63 -3.87 -6.30
CA LEU A 11 5.71 -2.75 -6.05
C LEU A 11 4.65 -2.64 -7.15
N ALA A 12 5.01 -2.79 -8.43
CA ALA A 12 4.04 -2.78 -9.52
C ALA A 12 3.03 -3.92 -9.42
N GLN A 13 3.47 -5.12 -9.02
CA GLN A 13 2.58 -6.25 -8.76
C GLN A 13 1.64 -5.98 -7.58
N LEU A 14 2.14 -5.35 -6.51
CA LEU A 14 1.32 -4.91 -5.39
C LEU A 14 0.25 -3.87 -5.84
N GLU A 15 0.61 -2.94 -6.72
CA GLU A 15 -0.31 -1.94 -7.29
C GLU A 15 -1.43 -2.57 -8.13
N ALA A 16 -1.08 -3.58 -8.92
CA ALA A 16 -2.00 -4.27 -9.79
C ALA A 16 -2.95 -5.19 -9.01
N ALA A 17 -2.48 -5.79 -7.92
CA ALA A 17 -3.29 -6.64 -7.03
C ALA A 17 -4.24 -5.84 -6.13
N LEU A 18 -3.91 -4.57 -5.85
CA LEU A 18 -4.68 -3.66 -5.01
C LEU A 18 -6.14 -3.47 -5.48
N VAL A 19 -6.36 -3.27 -6.78
CA VAL A 19 -7.71 -3.05 -7.36
C VAL A 19 -8.61 -4.28 -7.25
N PRO A 20 -8.21 -5.48 -7.71
CA PRO A 20 -9.04 -6.67 -7.58
C PRO A 20 -9.21 -7.09 -6.12
N TRP A 21 -8.23 -6.88 -5.24
CA TRP A 21 -8.39 -7.14 -3.80
C TRP A 21 -9.41 -6.22 -3.15
N LEU A 22 -9.41 -4.93 -3.47
CA LEU A 22 -10.43 -4.00 -2.95
C LEU A 22 -11.82 -4.28 -3.53
N ALA A 23 -11.90 -4.64 -4.81
CA ALA A 23 -13.17 -4.96 -5.47
C ALA A 23 -13.77 -6.30 -4.97
N SER A 24 -12.93 -7.25 -4.56
CA SER A 24 -13.34 -8.56 -4.05
C SER A 24 -13.45 -8.63 -2.53
N ALA A 25 -12.93 -7.64 -1.79
CA ALA A 25 -12.95 -7.65 -0.33
C ALA A 25 -14.37 -7.33 0.18
N PRO A 26 -15.05 -8.30 0.85
CA PRO A 26 -16.36 -8.05 1.42
C PRO A 26 -16.31 -7.10 2.63
N HIS A 27 -15.14 -6.92 3.26
CA HIS A 27 -14.92 -5.97 4.35
C HIS A 27 -13.55 -5.27 4.20
N PRO A 28 -13.50 -3.93 4.21
CA PRO A 28 -12.25 -3.17 4.11
C PRO A 28 -11.27 -3.45 5.26
N ALA A 29 -11.76 -3.92 6.40
CA ALA A 29 -10.94 -4.30 7.55
C ALA A 29 -10.05 -5.53 7.32
N ALA A 30 -10.42 -6.43 6.39
CA ALA A 30 -9.64 -7.63 6.08
C ALA A 30 -8.51 -7.35 5.06
N PHE A 31 -8.66 -6.29 4.27
CA PHE A 31 -7.69 -5.86 3.27
C PHE A 31 -6.40 -5.32 3.90
N TRP A 32 -6.54 -4.48 4.92
CA TRP A 32 -5.45 -3.73 5.51
C TRP A 32 -4.32 -4.56 6.15
N PRO A 33 -4.60 -5.63 6.92
CA PRO A 33 -3.52 -6.46 7.48
C PRO A 33 -2.71 -7.19 6.41
N GLN A 34 -3.36 -7.65 5.32
CA GLN A 34 -2.66 -8.35 4.24
C GLN A 34 -1.79 -7.38 3.42
N PHE A 35 -2.31 -6.19 3.12
CA PHE A 35 -1.54 -5.15 2.44
C PHE A 35 -0.30 -4.71 3.23
N GLN A 36 -0.47 -4.46 4.54
CA GLN A 36 0.65 -4.06 5.41
C GLN A 36 1.73 -5.14 5.48
N ALA A 37 1.35 -6.41 5.62
CA ALA A 37 2.31 -7.51 5.65
C ALA A 37 3.19 -7.56 4.38
N LEU A 38 2.59 -7.39 3.20
CA LEU A 38 3.31 -7.38 1.93
C LEU A 38 4.19 -6.12 1.76
N ALA A 39 3.68 -4.96 2.18
CA ALA A 39 4.43 -3.71 2.18
C ALA A 39 5.67 -3.81 3.10
N ASP A 40 5.51 -4.37 4.30
CA ASP A 40 6.61 -4.58 5.25
C ASP A 40 7.64 -5.60 4.73
N GLU A 41 7.19 -6.67 4.07
CA GLU A 41 8.12 -7.61 3.44
C GLU A 41 8.97 -6.95 2.34
N ILE A 42 8.36 -6.12 1.49
CA ILE A 42 9.08 -5.37 0.45
C ILE A 42 10.06 -4.38 1.09
N ARG A 43 9.64 -3.69 2.15
CA ARG A 43 10.47 -2.73 2.90
C ARG A 43 11.65 -3.40 3.60
N LEU A 44 11.44 -4.59 4.18
CA LEU A 44 12.46 -5.38 4.86
C LEU A 44 13.54 -5.86 3.89
N ARG A 45 13.13 -6.24 2.66
CA ARG A 45 14.03 -6.68 1.57
C ARG A 45 14.76 -5.52 0.89
N ALA A 46 14.25 -4.30 1.00
CA ALA A 46 14.88 -3.12 0.43
C ALA A 46 16.14 -2.70 1.21
N ALA A 47 17.20 -2.36 0.47
CA ALA A 47 18.40 -1.80 1.07
C ALA A 47 18.05 -0.47 1.78
N PRO A 48 18.80 -0.06 2.83
CA PRO A 48 18.51 1.18 3.55
C PRO A 48 18.39 2.42 2.66
N ALA A 49 19.19 2.49 1.58
CA ALA A 49 19.16 3.58 0.60
C ALA A 49 17.92 3.57 -0.33
N GLU A 50 17.20 2.45 -0.39
CA GLU A 50 16.01 2.25 -1.24
C GLU A 50 14.71 2.40 -0.46
N ARG A 51 14.74 2.24 0.87
CA ARG A 51 13.56 2.37 1.75
C ARG A 51 12.79 3.68 1.58
N PRO A 52 13.42 4.87 1.48
CA PRO A 52 12.67 6.11 1.25
C PRO A 52 11.89 6.10 -0.07
N TRP A 53 12.43 5.45 -1.10
CA TRP A 53 11.78 5.33 -2.39
C TRP A 53 10.63 4.30 -2.36
N VAL A 54 10.80 3.18 -1.65
CA VAL A 54 9.75 2.19 -1.41
C VAL A 54 8.58 2.82 -0.64
N ASP A 55 8.88 3.51 0.46
CA ASP A 55 7.87 4.17 1.31
C ASP A 55 7.08 5.22 0.49
N ALA A 56 7.76 6.07 -0.28
CA ALA A 56 7.11 7.05 -1.14
C ALA A 56 6.23 6.42 -2.24
N ARG A 57 6.64 5.26 -2.78
CA ARG A 57 5.85 4.56 -3.81
C ARG A 57 4.57 3.96 -3.22
N ILE A 58 4.67 3.35 -2.04
CA ILE A 58 3.54 2.80 -1.28
C ILE A 58 2.56 3.91 -0.92
N GLU A 59 3.04 5.06 -0.44
CA GLU A 59 2.18 6.21 -0.12
C GLU A 59 1.45 6.73 -1.37
N ARG A 60 2.14 6.88 -2.51
CA ARG A 60 1.50 7.30 -3.76
C ARG A 60 0.42 6.32 -4.23
N MET A 61 0.62 5.01 -4.05
CA MET A 61 -0.40 4.01 -4.39
C MET A 61 -1.65 4.23 -3.56
N LEU A 62 -1.50 4.42 -2.24
CA LEU A 62 -2.62 4.65 -1.34
C LEU A 62 -3.36 5.96 -1.65
N GLN A 63 -2.63 7.04 -1.94
CA GLN A 63 -3.21 8.34 -2.29
C GLN A 63 -3.98 8.27 -3.62
N ALA A 64 -3.42 7.60 -4.64
CA ALA A 64 -4.11 7.42 -5.92
C ALA A 64 -5.44 6.67 -5.74
N ARG A 65 -5.47 5.65 -4.87
CA ARG A 65 -6.70 4.88 -4.60
C ARG A 65 -7.69 5.60 -3.69
N ALA A 66 -7.22 6.40 -2.72
CA ALA A 66 -8.09 7.27 -1.93
C ALA A 66 -8.84 8.30 -2.81
N ALA A 67 -8.21 8.76 -3.89
CA ALA A 67 -8.84 9.66 -4.86
C ALA A 67 -9.85 8.96 -5.79
N GLU A 68 -9.73 7.65 -5.99
CA GLU A 68 -10.62 6.85 -6.85
C GLU A 68 -11.80 6.21 -6.09
N LEU A 69 -11.73 6.14 -4.76
CA LEU A 69 -12.87 5.69 -3.96
C LEU A 69 -13.93 6.81 -3.93
N PRO A 70 -15.19 6.56 -4.34
CA PRO A 70 -16.26 7.52 -4.08
C PRO A 70 -16.35 7.72 -2.57
N LEU A 71 -16.16 8.96 -2.11
CA LEU A 71 -16.23 9.33 -0.70
C LEU A 71 -17.49 8.71 -0.09
N PRO A 72 -17.39 7.80 0.90
CA PRO A 72 -18.53 7.47 1.72
C PRO A 72 -18.95 8.77 2.41
N LEU A 73 -20.21 9.18 2.22
CA LEU A 73 -20.74 10.41 2.80
C LEU A 73 -20.54 10.50 4.32
N GLU A 74 -20.26 9.40 5.03
CA GLU A 74 -20.08 9.38 6.48
C GLU A 74 -18.95 8.40 6.87
N ALA A 75 -17.69 8.85 6.83
CA ALA A 75 -16.58 8.10 7.41
C ALA A 75 -16.60 8.25 8.95
N GLY A 76 -17.31 7.34 9.63
CA GLY A 76 -17.07 7.09 11.06
C GLY A 76 -15.60 6.68 11.32
N PRO A 77 -15.10 6.77 12.56
CA PRO A 77 -13.66 6.74 12.90
C PRO A 77 -12.89 5.43 12.62
N ALA A 78 -13.45 4.49 11.86
CA ALA A 78 -12.92 3.14 11.66
C ALA A 78 -12.16 2.92 10.34
N SER A 79 -12.00 3.93 9.47
CA SER A 79 -11.38 3.72 8.13
C SER A 79 -10.10 4.52 7.87
N ARG A 80 -9.57 5.25 8.85
CA ARG A 80 -8.30 5.95 8.67
C ARG A 80 -7.14 4.95 8.85
N PRO A 81 -6.17 4.86 7.92
CA PRO A 81 -4.95 4.10 8.17
C PRO A 81 -4.26 4.64 9.43
N PRO A 82 -3.61 3.79 10.24
CA PRO A 82 -2.87 4.27 11.40
C PRO A 82 -1.79 5.25 10.91
N SER A 83 -1.83 6.49 11.42
CA SER A 83 -0.80 7.48 11.15
C SER A 83 0.56 6.89 11.52
N PRO A 84 1.60 7.03 10.67
CA PRO A 84 2.94 6.70 11.10
C PRO A 84 3.31 7.62 12.27
N ALA A 85 3.60 7.04 13.43
CA ALA A 85 4.06 7.78 14.59
C ALA A 85 5.38 8.50 14.26
N SER A 86 5.42 9.81 14.51
CA SER A 86 6.60 10.67 14.43
C SER A 86 7.64 10.33 15.49
#